data_AF-A0A0D2FGD7-F1
#
_entry.id   AF-A0A0D2FGD7-F1
#
_cell.length_a   1.000
_cell.length_b   1.000
_cell.length_c   1.000
_cell.angle_alpha   90.00
_cell.angle_beta   90.00
_cell.angle_gamma   90.00
#
_symmetry.space_group_name_H-M   'P 1'
#
loop_
_entity.id
_entity.type
_entity.pdbx_description
1 polymer ?
#
loop_
_entity_poly.entity_id
_entity_poly.type
_entity_poly.pdbx_seq_one_letter_code
_entity_poly.pdbx_strand_id
1 'polypeptide(L)'
;MRVFSRLAIKYKQEHGKVPVLIVDNANRLAQSLPRLLDRFQDYAKNAADKGTAAVVFVSSKGRVPRRMMERSSWSRRGEIIEIGDVSKEEALQYLKLRNIDKERAAQIYHLVGGRMIHLKFIADKLERNGAFEAIRQMIFYDVNGQLMSAQVLPAHRYHKEGAVIIRELLKKGSISSNAFYKLVGADTGDKLLEANIFAFHLNSREITFQSTVMKRFCEENSALWQGNE
;
A
#
# COMPACT_ATOMS: atom_id res chain seq x y z
N MET A 1 1.49 -24.76 -12.64
CA MET A 1 2.25 -24.07 -13.71
C MET A 1 2.25 -24.81 -15.05
N ARG A 2 2.67 -26.08 -15.14
CA ARG A 2 2.71 -26.81 -16.43
C ARG A 2 1.39 -26.80 -17.22
N VAL A 3 0.26 -27.02 -16.54
CA VAL A 3 -1.08 -26.99 -17.16
C VAL A 3 -1.37 -25.62 -17.76
N PHE A 4 -1.16 -24.55 -16.98
CA PHE A 4 -1.34 -23.17 -17.45
C PHE A 4 -0.43 -22.86 -18.66
N SER A 5 0.83 -23.28 -18.66
CA SER A 5 1.73 -23.07 -19.81
C SER A 5 1.21 -23.71 -21.10
N ARG A 6 0.67 -24.95 -21.02
CA ARG A 6 0.09 -25.62 -22.19
C ARG A 6 -1.10 -24.84 -22.75
N LEU A 7 -2.00 -24.41 -21.87
CA LEU A 7 -3.15 -23.60 -22.25
C LEU A 7 -2.73 -22.24 -22.83
N ALA A 8 -1.69 -21.62 -22.25
CA ALA A 8 -1.19 -20.34 -22.71
C ALA A 8 -0.57 -20.40 -24.11
N ILE A 9 0.19 -21.46 -24.41
CA ILE A 9 0.75 -21.71 -25.74
C ILE A 9 -0.38 -21.88 -26.76
N LYS A 10 -1.38 -22.71 -26.43
CA LYS A 10 -2.54 -22.94 -27.30
C LYS A 10 -3.31 -21.64 -27.57
N TYR A 11 -3.60 -20.87 -26.51
CA TYR A 11 -4.27 -19.57 -26.64
C TYR A 11 -3.50 -18.61 -27.55
N LYS A 12 -2.16 -18.55 -27.41
CA LYS A 12 -1.32 -17.70 -28.27
C LYS A 12 -1.34 -18.16 -29.73
N GLN A 13 -1.33 -19.47 -29.99
CA GLN A 13 -1.44 -20.02 -31.35
C GLN A 13 -2.79 -19.69 -31.99
N GLU A 14 -3.88 -19.78 -31.23
CA GLU A 14 -5.23 -19.56 -31.72
C GLU A 14 -5.56 -18.07 -31.91
N HIS A 15 -5.06 -17.18 -31.04
CA HIS A 15 -5.46 -15.77 -31.00
C HIS A 15 -4.35 -14.78 -31.34
N GLY A 16 -3.12 -15.23 -31.57
CA GLY A 16 -1.96 -14.37 -31.83
C GLY A 16 -1.57 -13.46 -30.66
N LYS A 17 -2.16 -13.66 -29.47
CA LYS A 17 -1.98 -12.81 -28.28
C LYS A 17 -1.43 -13.61 -27.11
N VAL A 18 -0.53 -12.99 -26.35
CA VAL A 18 0.02 -13.58 -25.13
C VAL A 18 -1.00 -13.42 -23.99
N PRO A 19 -1.40 -14.49 -23.29
CA PRO A 19 -2.31 -14.40 -22.15
C PRO A 19 -1.64 -13.77 -20.93
N VAL A 20 -2.45 -13.17 -20.06
CA VAL A 20 -2.01 -12.52 -18.82
C VAL A 20 -2.47 -13.33 -17.61
N LEU A 21 -1.55 -13.67 -16.71
CA LEU A 21 -1.84 -14.24 -15.39
C LEU A 21 -1.71 -13.15 -14.33
N ILE A 22 -2.81 -12.82 -13.67
CA ILE A 22 -2.82 -11.85 -12.57
C ILE A 22 -2.79 -12.61 -11.24
N VAL A 23 -1.75 -12.36 -10.45
CA VAL A 23 -1.60 -12.86 -9.09
C VAL A 23 -1.94 -11.73 -8.14
N ASP A 24 -3.23 -11.63 -7.82
CA ASP A 24 -3.72 -10.62 -6.88
C ASP A 24 -3.34 -10.93 -5.43
N ASN A 25 -3.17 -9.89 -4.63
CA ASN A 25 -2.83 -9.94 -3.22
C ASN A 25 -1.62 -10.86 -2.94
N ALA A 26 -0.53 -10.65 -3.70
CA ALA A 26 0.72 -11.39 -3.58
C ALA A 26 1.30 -11.35 -2.14
N ASN A 27 0.88 -10.38 -1.33
CA ASN A 27 1.10 -10.31 0.12
C ASN A 27 0.79 -11.63 0.83
N ARG A 28 -0.38 -12.23 0.55
CA ARG A 28 -0.80 -13.47 1.21
C ARG A 28 0.14 -14.61 0.86
N LEU A 29 0.60 -14.68 -0.38
CA LEU A 29 1.59 -15.69 -0.81
C LEU A 29 2.93 -15.46 -0.12
N ALA A 30 3.41 -14.21 -0.06
CA ALA A 30 4.68 -13.89 0.60
C ALA A 30 4.69 -14.30 2.09
N GLN A 31 3.55 -14.14 2.77
CA GLN A 31 3.42 -14.42 4.20
C GLN A 31 3.17 -15.90 4.51
N SER A 32 2.22 -16.53 3.83
CA SER A 32 1.76 -17.89 4.15
C SER A 32 2.48 -18.97 3.36
N LEU A 33 2.87 -18.69 2.11
CA LEU A 33 3.44 -19.65 1.17
C LEU A 33 4.63 -19.07 0.41
N PRO A 34 5.70 -18.63 1.09
CA PRO A 34 6.83 -17.95 0.48
C PRO A 34 7.47 -18.74 -0.68
N ARG A 35 7.58 -20.08 -0.51
CA ARG A 35 8.08 -20.97 -1.55
C ARG A 35 7.19 -21.03 -2.79
N LEU A 36 5.88 -20.83 -2.63
CA LEU A 36 4.97 -20.75 -3.76
C LEU A 36 5.18 -19.44 -4.53
N LEU A 37 5.30 -18.30 -3.84
CA LEU A 37 5.65 -17.03 -4.47
C LEU A 37 6.95 -17.14 -5.27
N ASP A 38 7.97 -17.79 -4.71
CA ASP A 38 9.25 -18.00 -5.39
C ASP A 38 9.07 -18.80 -6.69
N ARG A 39 8.25 -19.87 -6.67
CA ARG A 39 7.90 -20.65 -7.87
C ARG A 39 7.10 -19.83 -8.89
N PHE A 40 6.23 -18.92 -8.44
CA PHE A 40 5.53 -18.00 -9.33
C PHE A 40 6.50 -17.03 -10.02
N GLN A 41 7.50 -16.51 -9.31
CA GLN A 41 8.52 -15.65 -9.89
C GLN A 41 9.39 -16.40 -10.91
N ASP A 42 9.81 -17.62 -10.59
CA ASP A 42 10.60 -18.45 -11.51
C ASP A 42 9.78 -18.83 -12.75
N TYR A 43 8.48 -19.07 -12.58
CA TYR A 43 7.58 -19.24 -13.71
C TYR A 43 7.45 -17.97 -14.56
N ALA A 44 7.23 -16.81 -13.93
CA ALA A 44 7.09 -15.53 -14.62
C ALA A 44 8.32 -15.21 -15.49
N LYS A 45 9.53 -15.43 -14.94
CA LYS A 45 10.79 -15.34 -15.68
C LYS A 45 10.77 -16.23 -16.93
N ASN A 46 10.51 -17.53 -16.75
CA ASN A 46 10.51 -18.49 -17.85
C ASN A 46 9.42 -18.18 -18.90
N ALA A 47 8.25 -17.70 -18.46
CA ALA A 47 7.15 -17.34 -19.34
C ALA A 47 7.47 -16.09 -20.17
N ALA A 48 8.13 -15.10 -19.57
CA ALA A 48 8.61 -13.91 -20.27
C ALA A 48 9.69 -14.25 -21.30
N ASP A 49 10.71 -15.04 -20.90
CA ASP A 49 11.80 -15.46 -21.80
C ASP A 49 11.29 -16.23 -23.03
N LYS A 50 10.23 -17.03 -22.85
CA LYS A 50 9.62 -17.82 -23.93
C LYS A 50 8.46 -17.10 -24.64
N GLY A 51 8.12 -15.88 -24.22
CA GLY A 51 6.94 -15.15 -24.68
C GLY A 51 5.64 -15.97 -24.58
N THR A 52 5.51 -16.80 -23.54
CA THR A 52 4.39 -17.73 -23.35
C THR A 52 3.22 -17.09 -22.61
N ALA A 53 3.50 -16.27 -21.59
CA ALA A 53 2.50 -15.55 -20.81
C ALA A 53 3.14 -14.30 -20.19
N ALA A 54 2.34 -13.26 -19.97
CA ALA A 54 2.70 -12.17 -19.06
C ALA A 54 2.17 -12.51 -17.66
N VAL A 55 2.95 -12.24 -16.61
CA VAL A 55 2.54 -12.46 -15.22
C VAL A 55 2.60 -11.13 -14.48
N VAL A 56 1.48 -10.73 -13.88
CA VAL A 56 1.34 -9.48 -13.13
C VAL A 56 1.12 -9.83 -11.66
N PHE A 57 1.99 -9.33 -10.79
CA PHE A 57 1.85 -9.46 -9.34
C PHE A 57 1.26 -8.17 -8.78
N VAL A 58 0.12 -8.26 -8.09
CA VAL A 58 -0.50 -7.11 -7.42
C VAL A 58 -0.24 -7.21 -5.93
N SER A 59 0.31 -6.15 -5.35
CA SER A 59 0.67 -6.06 -3.93
C SER A 59 0.32 -4.69 -3.38
N SER A 60 -0.05 -4.66 -2.12
CA SER A 60 -0.39 -3.44 -1.38
C SER A 60 0.49 -3.20 -0.17
N LYS A 61 1.30 -4.18 0.25
CA LYS A 61 2.24 -4.06 1.38
C LYS A 61 3.66 -3.86 0.91
N GLY A 62 4.41 -3.02 1.63
CA GLY A 62 5.78 -2.64 1.29
C GLY A 62 6.81 -3.78 1.32
N ARG A 63 6.54 -4.89 2.02
CA ARG A 63 7.49 -6.01 2.12
C ARG A 63 7.58 -6.87 0.86
N VAL A 64 6.47 -7.07 0.15
CA VAL A 64 6.44 -8.03 -0.98
C VAL A 64 7.37 -7.60 -2.11
N PRO A 65 7.33 -6.35 -2.60
CA PRO A 65 8.25 -5.93 -3.65
C PRO A 65 9.71 -6.10 -3.22
N ARG A 66 10.06 -5.73 -1.97
CA ARG A 66 11.41 -5.91 -1.41
C ARG A 66 11.86 -7.36 -1.45
N ARG A 67 11.04 -8.30 -0.96
CA ARG A 67 11.32 -9.74 -1.02
C ARG A 67 11.52 -10.22 -2.46
N MET A 68 10.71 -9.73 -3.40
CA MET A 68 10.85 -10.10 -4.81
C MET A 68 12.18 -9.60 -5.40
N MET A 69 12.72 -8.46 -4.94
CA MET A 69 14.02 -7.93 -5.39
C MET A 69 15.20 -8.84 -5.07
N GLU A 70 15.10 -9.63 -4.01
CA GLU A 70 16.19 -10.51 -3.55
C GLU A 70 16.39 -11.73 -4.47
N ARG A 71 15.48 -11.95 -5.42
CA ARG A 71 15.51 -13.10 -6.32
C ARG A 71 16.16 -12.75 -7.64
N SER A 72 16.92 -13.68 -8.22
CA SER A 72 17.51 -13.51 -9.56
C SER A 72 16.46 -13.28 -10.66
N SER A 73 15.25 -13.80 -10.48
CA SER A 73 14.09 -13.60 -11.36
C SER A 73 13.68 -12.13 -11.49
N TRP A 74 14.03 -11.28 -10.53
CA TRP A 74 13.80 -9.84 -10.57
C TRP A 74 14.48 -9.12 -11.74
N SER A 75 15.57 -9.69 -12.28
CA SER A 75 16.27 -9.18 -13.46
C SER A 75 15.44 -9.19 -14.74
N ARG A 76 14.40 -10.04 -14.81
CA ARG A 76 13.47 -10.13 -15.95
C ARG A 76 12.13 -9.47 -15.68
N ARG A 77 12.04 -8.65 -14.63
CA ARG A 77 10.82 -7.90 -14.35
C ARG A 77 10.53 -6.93 -15.49
N GLY A 78 9.25 -6.74 -15.77
CA GLY A 78 8.78 -5.61 -16.56
C GLY A 78 8.77 -4.31 -15.75
N GLU A 79 8.11 -3.30 -16.29
CA GLU A 79 7.88 -2.04 -15.62
C GLU A 79 7.12 -2.24 -14.29
N ILE A 80 7.55 -1.50 -13.26
CA ILE A 80 6.84 -1.43 -11.98
C ILE A 80 5.88 -0.25 -12.07
N ILE A 81 4.58 -0.55 -12.03
CA ILE A 81 3.55 0.46 -11.95
C ILE A 81 3.16 0.61 -10.47
N GLU A 82 3.49 1.76 -9.90
CA GLU A 82 3.04 2.13 -8.56
C GLU A 82 1.76 2.95 -8.67
N ILE A 83 0.65 2.41 -8.17
CA ILE A 83 -0.64 3.09 -8.19
C ILE A 83 -0.79 3.89 -6.90
N GLY A 84 -0.64 5.21 -7.02
CA GLY A 84 -0.80 6.15 -5.93
C GLY A 84 -2.21 6.68 -5.76
N ASP A 85 -2.32 7.74 -4.96
CA ASP A 85 -3.53 8.55 -4.86
C ASP A 85 -3.74 9.38 -6.12
N VAL A 86 -5.01 9.71 -6.44
CA VAL A 86 -5.29 10.68 -7.50
C VAL A 86 -4.83 12.07 -7.09
N SER A 87 -4.60 12.95 -8.06
CA SER A 87 -4.21 14.34 -7.78
C SER A 87 -5.30 15.09 -7.01
N LYS A 88 -4.94 16.25 -6.44
CA LYS A 88 -5.90 17.12 -5.76
C LYS A 88 -7.01 17.54 -6.71
N GLU A 89 -6.65 17.88 -7.94
CA GLU A 89 -7.56 18.34 -8.99
C GLU A 89 -8.54 17.22 -9.36
N GLU A 90 -8.05 15.99 -9.56
CA GLU A 90 -8.88 14.82 -9.84
C GLU A 90 -9.79 14.45 -8.66
N ALA A 91 -9.28 14.53 -7.43
CA ALA A 91 -10.07 14.27 -6.22
C ALA A 91 -11.21 15.28 -6.04
N LEU A 92 -10.92 16.57 -6.19
CA LEU A 92 -11.93 17.63 -6.09
C LEU A 92 -12.94 17.55 -7.23
N GLN A 93 -12.50 17.22 -8.44
CA GLN A 93 -13.39 17.00 -9.58
C GLN A 93 -14.30 15.78 -9.34
N TYR A 94 -13.76 14.68 -8.82
CA TYR A 94 -14.54 13.51 -8.43
C TYR A 94 -15.62 13.87 -7.40
N LEU A 95 -15.27 14.58 -6.33
CA LEU A 95 -16.22 14.99 -5.29
C LEU A 95 -17.29 15.95 -5.82
N LYS A 96 -16.93 16.85 -6.74
CA LYS A 96 -17.89 17.72 -7.43
C LYS A 96 -18.90 16.90 -8.23
N LEU A 97 -18.47 15.86 -8.95
CA LEU A 97 -19.36 14.94 -9.68
C LEU A 97 -20.29 14.14 -8.75
N ARG A 98 -19.94 14.05 -7.46
CA ARG A 98 -20.78 13.47 -6.38
C ARG A 98 -21.73 14.50 -5.75
N ASN A 99 -21.89 15.68 -6.36
CA ASN A 99 -22.71 16.79 -5.84
C ASN A 99 -22.29 17.30 -4.46
N ILE A 100 -21.00 17.16 -4.12
CA ILE A 100 -20.44 17.72 -2.89
C ILE A 100 -19.95 19.15 -3.18
N ASP A 101 -20.37 20.10 -2.35
CA ASP A 101 -19.96 21.49 -2.48
C ASP A 101 -18.45 21.68 -2.29
N LYS A 102 -17.92 22.81 -2.78
CA LYS A 102 -16.48 23.07 -2.82
C LYS A 102 -15.83 23.10 -1.44
N GLU A 103 -16.50 23.66 -0.44
CA GLU A 103 -15.95 23.79 0.92
C GLU A 103 -15.87 22.41 1.58
N ARG A 104 -16.96 21.63 1.48
CA ARG A 104 -16.98 20.25 1.96
C ARG A 104 -15.98 19.38 1.23
N ALA A 105 -15.86 19.52 -0.10
CA ALA A 105 -14.88 18.76 -0.88
C ALA A 105 -13.44 19.05 -0.43
N ALA A 106 -13.12 20.30 -0.10
CA ALA A 106 -11.82 20.67 0.45
C ALA A 106 -11.58 20.05 1.84
N GLN A 107 -12.59 19.99 2.71
CA GLN A 107 -12.51 19.31 4.01
C GLN A 107 -12.26 17.80 3.85
N ILE A 108 -12.99 17.15 2.94
CA ILE A 108 -12.80 15.73 2.63
C ILE A 108 -11.39 15.48 2.12
N TYR A 109 -10.93 16.24 1.13
CA TYR A 109 -9.57 16.10 0.60
C TYR A 109 -8.51 16.33 1.68
N HIS A 110 -8.70 17.32 2.56
CA HIS A 110 -7.78 17.56 3.67
C HIS A 110 -7.67 16.35 4.61
N LEU A 111 -8.78 15.66 4.86
CA LEU A 111 -8.86 14.49 5.75
C LEU A 111 -8.25 13.24 5.11
N VAL A 112 -8.62 12.90 3.86
CA VAL A 112 -8.30 11.60 3.26
C VAL A 112 -7.38 11.65 2.04
N GLY A 113 -7.03 12.85 1.57
CA GLY A 113 -6.22 13.05 0.36
C GLY A 113 -6.91 12.55 -0.90
N GLY A 114 -6.11 12.07 -1.86
CA GLY A 114 -6.58 11.56 -3.14
C GLY A 114 -6.91 10.07 -3.15
N ARG A 115 -7.05 9.42 -1.99
CA ARG A 115 -7.31 7.97 -1.94
C ARG A 115 -8.75 7.67 -2.37
N MET A 116 -8.92 7.18 -3.60
CA MET A 116 -10.23 6.99 -4.23
C MET A 116 -11.21 6.16 -3.39
N ILE A 117 -10.74 5.11 -2.71
CA ILE A 117 -11.62 4.29 -1.85
C ILE A 117 -12.18 5.09 -0.66
N HIS A 118 -11.38 5.99 -0.06
CA HIS A 118 -11.83 6.86 1.03
C HIS A 118 -12.72 7.99 0.52
N LEU A 119 -12.36 8.62 -0.61
CA LEU A 119 -13.19 9.62 -1.28
C LEU A 119 -14.58 9.06 -1.59
N LYS A 120 -14.64 7.85 -2.18
CA LYS A 120 -15.88 7.15 -2.45
C LYS A 120 -16.66 6.84 -1.18
N PHE A 121 -16.00 6.28 -0.16
CA PHE A 121 -16.65 5.92 1.10
C PHE A 121 -17.33 7.13 1.75
N ILE A 122 -16.63 8.27 1.85
CA ILE A 122 -17.20 9.48 2.44
C ILE A 122 -18.36 9.99 1.60
N ALA A 123 -18.20 10.08 0.27
CA ALA A 123 -19.26 10.55 -0.61
C ALA A 123 -20.53 9.67 -0.53
N ASP A 124 -20.37 8.34 -0.55
CA ASP A 124 -21.47 7.38 -0.40
C ASP A 124 -22.20 7.53 0.96
N LYS A 125 -21.47 7.87 2.03
CA LYS A 125 -22.05 8.08 3.37
C LYS A 125 -22.76 9.43 3.50
N LEU A 126 -22.22 10.48 2.89
CA LEU A 126 -22.87 11.81 2.86
C LEU A 126 -24.18 11.77 2.06
N GLU A 127 -24.21 11.05 0.93
CA GLU A 127 -25.45 10.84 0.14
C GLU A 127 -26.56 10.16 0.94
N ARG A 128 -26.21 9.40 1.99
CA ARG A 128 -27.16 8.74 2.90
C ARG A 128 -27.49 9.60 4.13
N ASN A 129 -27.31 10.92 4.04
CA ASN A 129 -27.50 11.89 5.13
C ASN A 129 -26.59 11.64 6.34
N GLY A 130 -25.40 11.07 6.14
CA GLY A 130 -24.39 10.95 7.19
C GLY A 130 -23.80 12.32 7.56
N ALA A 131 -23.59 12.58 8.84
CA ALA A 131 -22.85 13.77 9.30
C ALA A 131 -21.34 13.58 9.04
N PHE A 132 -20.68 14.59 8.47
CA PHE A 132 -19.25 14.52 8.15
C PHE A 132 -18.38 14.17 9.37
N GLU A 133 -18.63 14.76 10.53
CA GLU A 133 -17.87 14.45 11.75
C GLU A 133 -18.05 13.01 12.21
N ALA A 134 -19.26 12.44 12.09
CA ALA A 134 -19.48 11.03 12.42
C ALA A 134 -18.70 10.12 11.46
N ILE A 135 -18.65 10.47 10.16
CA ILE A 135 -17.87 9.73 9.16
C ILE A 135 -16.37 9.83 9.47
N ARG A 136 -15.89 11.02 9.83
CA ARG A 136 -14.49 11.25 10.23
C ARG A 136 -14.10 10.39 11.44
N GLN A 137 -14.95 10.35 12.47
CA GLN A 137 -14.75 9.49 13.65
C GLN A 137 -14.67 8.01 13.27
N MET A 138 -15.53 7.53 12.35
CA MET A 138 -15.46 6.14 11.86
C MET A 138 -14.12 5.83 11.19
N ILE A 139 -13.62 6.72 10.33
CA ILE A 139 -12.34 6.50 9.64
C ILE A 139 -11.18 6.53 10.65
N PHE A 140 -11.22 7.43 11.63
CA PHE A 140 -10.19 7.49 12.68
C PHE A 140 -10.23 6.26 13.59
N TYR A 141 -11.41 5.70 13.85
CA TYR A 141 -11.55 4.43 14.55
C TYR A 141 -10.86 3.29 13.79
N ASP A 142 -11.04 3.21 12.47
CA ASP A 142 -10.36 2.21 11.63
C ASP A 142 -8.84 2.39 11.65
N VAL A 143 -8.35 3.63 11.56
CA VAL A 143 -6.92 3.96 11.65
C VAL A 143 -6.35 3.52 13.01
N ASN A 144 -7.06 3.81 14.10
CA ASN A 144 -6.65 3.39 15.44
C ASN A 144 -6.58 1.85 15.55
N GLY A 145 -7.56 1.14 14.97
CA GLY A 145 -7.56 -0.33 14.89
C GLY A 145 -6.36 -0.88 14.10
N GLN A 146 -5.94 -0.21 13.02
CA GLN A 146 -4.73 -0.57 12.27
C GLN A 146 -3.47 -0.36 13.09
N LEU A 147 -3.33 0.77 13.79
CA LEU A 147 -2.19 1.07 14.67
C LEU A 147 -2.10 0.08 15.85
N MET A 148 -3.24 -0.30 16.42
CA MET A 148 -3.32 -1.34 17.45
C MET A 148 -2.88 -2.70 16.91
N SER A 149 -3.38 -3.10 15.73
CA SER A 149 -2.99 -4.36 15.08
C SER A 149 -1.50 -4.39 14.71
N ALA A 150 -0.94 -3.24 14.37
CA ALA A 150 0.49 -3.04 14.13
C ALA A 150 1.32 -3.02 15.42
N GLN A 151 0.68 -3.01 16.61
CA GLN A 151 1.32 -2.94 17.92
C GLN A 151 2.20 -1.69 18.11
N VAL A 152 1.82 -0.57 17.50
CA VAL A 152 2.56 0.70 17.60
C VAL A 152 1.93 1.72 18.56
N LEU A 153 0.74 1.44 19.10
CA LEU A 153 0.13 2.24 20.16
C LEU A 153 0.92 2.11 21.48
N PRO A 154 0.79 3.06 22.43
CA PRO A 154 1.46 2.99 23.73
C PRO A 154 1.26 1.65 24.44
N ALA A 155 2.28 1.21 25.17
CA ALA A 155 2.35 -0.10 25.86
C ALA A 155 2.40 -1.35 24.96
N HIS A 156 2.36 -1.22 23.64
CA HIS A 156 2.53 -2.35 22.72
C HIS A 156 3.98 -2.54 22.25
N ARG A 157 4.26 -3.74 21.72
CA ARG A 157 5.60 -4.25 21.40
C ARG A 157 6.45 -3.32 20.54
N TYR A 158 5.87 -2.71 19.50
CA TYR A 158 6.60 -1.92 18.52
C TYR A 158 6.36 -0.41 18.69
N HIS A 159 5.90 0.01 19.87
CA HIS A 159 5.56 1.41 20.14
C HIS A 159 6.77 2.34 19.96
N LYS A 160 7.93 1.99 20.53
CA LYS A 160 9.13 2.86 20.48
C LYS A 160 9.60 3.05 19.05
N GLU A 161 9.73 1.96 18.31
CA GLU A 161 10.16 1.95 16.91
C GLU A 161 9.13 2.65 16.01
N GLY A 162 7.85 2.34 16.18
CA GLY A 162 6.76 2.98 15.45
C GLY A 162 6.72 4.49 15.70
N ALA A 163 6.84 4.93 16.96
CA ALA A 163 6.83 6.33 17.33
C ALA A 163 8.00 7.10 16.71
N VAL A 164 9.22 6.53 16.70
CA VAL A 164 10.38 7.15 16.04
C VAL A 164 10.10 7.38 14.54
N ILE A 165 9.57 6.37 13.83
CA ILE A 165 9.24 6.50 12.41
C ILE A 165 8.14 7.54 12.20
N ILE A 166 7.07 7.49 12.99
CA ILE A 166 5.95 8.45 12.90
C ILE A 166 6.47 9.88 13.08
N ARG A 167 7.28 10.16 14.11
CA ARG A 167 7.86 11.50 14.32
C ARG A 167 8.70 11.97 13.13
N GLU A 168 9.55 11.11 12.59
CA GLU A 168 10.38 11.45 11.43
C GLU A 168 9.53 11.75 10.18
N LEU A 169 8.48 10.96 9.93
CA LEU A 169 7.55 11.16 8.81
C LEU A 169 6.70 12.42 9.00
N LEU A 170 6.27 12.74 10.22
CA LEU A 170 5.56 14.00 10.51
C LEU A 170 6.45 15.22 10.22
N LYS A 171 7.75 15.13 10.51
CA LYS A 171 8.71 16.21 10.29
C LYS A 171 9.12 16.37 8.82
N LYS A 172 9.36 15.26 8.11
CA LYS A 172 10.00 15.25 6.79
C LYS A 172 9.05 14.92 5.63
N GLY A 173 7.86 14.38 5.91
CA GLY A 173 6.92 13.87 4.92
C GLY A 173 7.28 12.49 4.39
N SER A 174 8.57 12.24 4.14
CA SER A 174 9.11 10.92 3.77
C SER A 174 10.50 10.71 4.38
N ILE A 175 10.93 9.45 4.45
CA ILE A 175 12.32 9.08 4.77
C ILE A 175 12.83 8.02 3.81
N SER A 176 14.13 7.98 3.54
CA SER A 176 14.69 6.91 2.72
C SER A 176 14.57 5.56 3.42
N SER A 177 14.40 4.48 2.64
CA SER A 177 14.39 3.10 3.16
C SER A 177 15.63 2.78 4.01
N ASN A 178 16.80 3.28 3.63
CA ASN A 178 18.02 3.12 4.43
C ASN A 178 17.90 3.80 5.80
N ALA A 179 17.38 5.03 5.86
CA ALA A 179 17.15 5.72 7.13
C ALA A 179 16.13 4.97 7.99
N PHE A 180 15.03 4.51 7.39
CA PHE A 180 14.03 3.69 8.06
C PHE A 180 14.64 2.45 8.72
N TYR A 181 15.40 1.62 7.98
CA TYR A 181 16.00 0.41 8.56
C TYR A 181 17.12 0.70 9.56
N LYS A 182 17.82 1.84 9.45
CA LYS A 182 18.77 2.27 10.50
C LYS A 182 18.08 2.61 11.82
N LEU A 183 16.85 3.13 11.77
CA LEU A 183 16.11 3.53 12.97
C LEU A 183 15.55 2.33 13.74
N VAL A 184 15.12 1.27 13.03
CA VAL A 184 14.36 0.18 13.67
C VAL A 184 14.95 -1.22 13.46
N GLY A 185 15.99 -1.36 12.64
CA GLY A 185 16.55 -2.65 12.24
C GLY A 185 15.72 -3.36 11.16
N ALA A 186 16.34 -4.34 10.51
CA ALA A 186 15.74 -5.05 9.36
C ALA A 186 14.47 -5.81 9.73
N ASP A 187 14.49 -6.59 10.82
CA ASP A 187 13.38 -7.45 11.22
C ASP A 187 12.14 -6.66 11.66
N THR A 188 12.33 -5.66 12.52
CA THR A 188 11.24 -4.78 12.97
C THR A 188 10.74 -3.93 11.81
N GLY A 189 11.63 -3.38 10.98
CA GLY A 189 11.24 -2.62 9.80
C GLY A 189 10.37 -3.42 8.85
N ASP A 190 10.73 -4.68 8.59
CA ASP A 190 9.90 -5.60 7.80
C ASP A 190 8.52 -5.80 8.43
N LYS A 191 8.46 -6.02 9.75
CA LYS A 191 7.18 -6.20 10.47
C LYS A 191 6.28 -4.97 10.40
N LEU A 192 6.85 -3.78 10.53
CA LEU A 192 6.11 -2.51 10.42
C LEU A 192 5.58 -2.28 8.99
N LEU A 193 6.34 -2.65 7.96
CA LEU A 193 5.86 -2.60 6.57
C LEU A 193 4.81 -3.67 6.26
N GLU A 194 4.86 -4.84 6.92
CA GLU A 194 3.80 -5.87 6.80
C GLU A 194 2.47 -5.45 7.45
N ALA A 195 2.54 -4.61 8.48
CA ALA A 195 1.39 -4.07 9.18
C ALA A 195 0.62 -3.02 8.36
N ASN A 196 1.21 -2.54 7.25
CA ASN A 196 0.56 -1.66 6.28
C ASN A 196 0.10 -0.31 6.86
N ILE A 197 0.82 0.20 7.87
CA ILE A 197 0.66 1.56 8.39
C ILE A 197 1.63 2.55 7.72
N PHE A 198 2.69 2.01 7.10
CA PHE A 198 3.66 2.74 6.28
C PHE A 198 3.67 2.17 4.85
N ALA A 199 3.91 3.03 3.87
CA ALA A 199 4.12 2.65 2.47
C ALA A 199 5.62 2.59 2.17
N PHE A 200 6.03 1.62 1.34
CA PHE A 200 7.33 1.64 0.69
C PHE A 200 7.14 1.90 -0.80
N HIS A 201 7.67 3.02 -1.26
CA HIS A 201 7.61 3.45 -2.65
C HIS A 201 8.79 2.86 -3.41
N LEU A 202 8.53 1.96 -4.34
CA LEU A 202 9.57 1.14 -4.94
C LEU A 202 10.51 1.94 -5.84
N ASN A 203 9.92 2.91 -6.54
CA ASN A 203 10.61 3.74 -7.53
C ASN A 203 11.51 4.79 -6.86
N SER A 204 11.04 5.45 -5.79
CA SER A 204 11.83 6.45 -5.05
C SER A 204 12.67 5.85 -3.92
N ARG A 205 12.37 4.61 -3.50
CA ARG A 205 12.94 3.94 -2.32
C ARG A 205 12.68 4.69 -1.00
N GLU A 206 11.57 5.41 -0.94
CA GLU A 206 11.14 6.15 0.23
C GLU A 206 10.05 5.43 1.02
N ILE A 207 9.95 5.78 2.29
CA ILE A 207 8.90 5.38 3.22
C ILE A 207 8.04 6.60 3.53
N THR A 208 6.73 6.42 3.49
CA THR A 208 5.74 7.43 3.89
C THR A 208 4.66 6.79 4.78
N PHE A 209 3.71 7.58 5.28
CA PHE A 209 2.48 7.03 5.83
C PHE A 209 1.70 6.30 4.73
N GLN A 210 1.06 5.19 5.08
CA GLN A 210 0.30 4.42 4.09
C GLN A 210 -0.81 5.23 3.44
N SER A 211 -1.38 6.22 4.14
CA SER A 211 -2.42 7.10 3.61
C SER A 211 -2.41 8.48 4.27
N THR A 212 -3.03 9.46 3.62
CA THR A 212 -3.24 10.79 4.20
C THR A 212 -4.00 10.73 5.52
N VAL A 213 -5.01 9.87 5.64
CA VAL A 213 -5.80 9.79 6.88
C VAL A 213 -5.01 9.19 8.05
N MET A 214 -4.11 8.24 7.78
CA MET A 214 -3.14 7.73 8.77
C MET A 214 -2.24 8.88 9.27
N LYS A 215 -1.72 9.69 8.34
CA LYS A 215 -0.93 10.88 8.69
C LYS A 215 -1.73 11.86 9.54
N ARG A 216 -2.96 12.22 9.15
CA ARG A 216 -3.83 13.15 9.89
C ARG A 216 -4.11 12.67 11.31
N PHE A 217 -4.46 11.40 11.47
CA PHE A 217 -4.64 10.82 12.79
C PHE A 217 -3.38 10.96 13.65
N CYS A 218 -2.20 10.67 13.10
CA CYS A 218 -0.94 10.79 13.83
C CYS A 218 -0.59 12.24 14.18
N GLU A 219 -0.88 13.21 13.29
CA GLU A 219 -0.69 14.65 13.54
C GLU A 219 -1.56 15.11 14.72
N GLU A 220 -2.86 14.79 14.69
CA GLU A 220 -3.80 15.19 15.73
C GLU A 220 -3.54 14.52 17.08
N ASN A 221 -2.95 13.32 17.06
CA ASN A 221 -2.57 12.58 18.25
C ASN A 221 -1.06 12.61 18.51
N SER A 222 -0.39 13.71 18.16
CA SER A 222 1.08 13.81 18.20
C SER A 222 1.70 13.50 19.57
N ALA A 223 0.97 13.76 20.65
CA ALA A 223 1.37 13.44 22.02
C ALA A 223 1.61 11.92 22.24
N LEU A 224 0.88 11.05 21.52
CA LEU A 224 1.07 9.60 21.63
C LEU A 224 2.46 9.14 21.17
N TRP A 225 3.10 9.93 20.31
CA TRP A 225 4.39 9.59 19.70
C TRP A 225 5.55 10.27 20.39
N GLN A 226 5.31 11.07 21.42
CA GLN A 226 6.35 11.67 22.24
C GLN A 226 6.77 10.65 23.30
N GLY A 227 7.92 10.02 23.12
CA GLY A 227 8.54 9.20 24.16
C GLY A 227 9.50 10.05 24.98
N ASN A 228 9.43 9.97 26.30
CA ASN A 228 10.52 10.38 27.17
C ASN A 228 11.75 9.55 26.79
N GLU A 229 12.85 10.23 26.46
CA GLU A 229 14.16 9.61 26.18
C GLU A 229 14.63 8.74 27.35
#